data_AF-A0AAJ2DY72-F1
#
_entry.id   AF-A0AAJ2DY72-F1
#
_cell.length_a   1.000
_cell.length_b   1.000
_cell.length_c   1.000
_cell.angle_alpha   90.00
_cell.angle_beta   90.00
_cell.angle_gamma   90.00
#
_symmetry.space_group_name_H-M   'P 1'
#
loop_
_entity.id
_entity.type
_entity.pdbx_description
1 polymer ?
#
loop_
_entity_poly.entity_id
_entity_poly.type
_entity_poly.pdbx_seq_one_letter_code
_entity_poly.pdbx_strand_id
1 'polypeptide(L)'
;MDSLKLELKTLLIEALDLEDLTPADIDDDAPLFSTDGVGLDSIDALEIGIVLRKHFALTIEANGERTRDHFRSINTLAALIETQRSTHDGVAATTKTA
;
A
#
# COMPACT_ATOMS: atom_id res chain seq x y z
N MET A 1 -16.99 0.25 3.81
CA MET A 1 -15.53 0.22 3.98
C MET A 1 -14.97 -0.68 2.90
N ASP A 2 -14.08 -0.18 2.05
CA ASP A 2 -13.37 -1.00 1.07
C ASP A 2 -12.53 -2.03 1.82
N SER A 3 -12.81 -3.33 1.63
CA SER A 3 -12.13 -4.41 2.37
C SER A 3 -10.60 -4.35 2.25
N LEU A 4 -10.09 -3.89 1.10
CA LEU A 4 -8.67 -3.69 0.87
C LEU A 4 -8.06 -2.60 1.75
N LYS A 5 -8.77 -1.49 1.97
CA LYS A 5 -8.26 -0.40 2.81
C LYS A 5 -8.20 -0.82 4.27
N LEU A 6 -9.20 -1.57 4.74
CA LEU A 6 -9.19 -2.12 6.09
C LEU A 6 -8.02 -3.09 6.30
N GLU A 7 -7.78 -3.97 5.31
CA GLU A 7 -6.62 -4.87 5.29
C GLU A 7 -5.30 -4.09 5.32
N LEU A 8 -5.16 -3.05 4.49
CA LEU A 8 -3.98 -2.18 4.46
C LEU A 8 -3.71 -1.50 5.81
N LYS A 9 -4.74 -0.94 6.44
CA LYS A 9 -4.61 -0.26 7.74
C LYS A 9 -4.23 -1.24 8.84
N THR A 10 -4.84 -2.42 8.85
CA THR A 10 -4.52 -3.48 9.81
C THR A 10 -3.06 -3.92 9.64
N LEU A 11 -2.66 -4.18 8.39
CA LEU A 11 -1.29 -4.56 8.06
C LEU A 11 -0.27 -3.47 8.44
N LEU A 12 -0.61 -2.20 8.28
CA LEU A 12 0.24 -1.07 8.69
C LEU A 12 0.47 -1.09 10.20
N ILE A 13 -0.60 -1.25 10.97
CA ILE A 13 -0.55 -1.28 12.44
C ILE A 13 0.28 -2.47 12.91
N GLU A 14 0.06 -3.66 12.34
CA GLU A 14 0.80 -4.88 12.70
C GLU A 14 2.27 -4.83 12.28
N ALA A 15 2.58 -4.26 11.11
CA ALA A 15 3.95 -4.22 10.59
C ALA A 15 4.82 -3.19 11.32
N LEU A 16 4.22 -2.10 11.81
CA LEU A 16 4.92 -0.97 12.43
C LEU A 16 4.69 -0.88 13.95
N ASP A 17 4.07 -1.90 14.54
CA ASP A 17 3.81 -2.00 15.98
C ASP A 17 3.06 -0.77 16.55
N LEU A 18 2.06 -0.28 15.80
CA LEU A 18 1.28 0.92 16.17
C LEU A 18 0.16 0.57 17.16
N GLU A 19 0.52 0.05 18.34
CA GLU A 19 -0.43 -0.48 19.35
C GLU A 19 -1.49 0.55 19.82
N ASP A 20 -1.18 1.84 19.72
CA ASP A 20 -2.06 2.95 20.12
C ASP A 20 -3.08 3.34 19.04
N LEU A 21 -3.00 2.77 17.83
CA LEU A 21 -3.86 3.11 16.70
C LEU A 21 -4.75 1.94 16.29
N THR A 22 -5.99 2.25 15.90
CA THR A 22 -6.88 1.30 15.24
C THR A 22 -7.06 1.65 13.77
N PRO A 23 -7.54 0.71 12.93
CA PRO A 23 -7.85 1.02 11.53
C PRO A 23 -8.89 2.13 11.35
N ALA A 24 -9.67 2.46 12.39
CA ALA A 24 -10.63 3.56 12.35
C ALA A 24 -9.97 4.93 12.60
N ASP A 25 -8.81 4.97 13.25
CA ASP A 25 -8.08 6.20 13.59
C ASP A 25 -7.23 6.71 12.41
N ILE A 26 -6.96 5.85 11.43
CA ILE A 26 -6.19 6.18 10.23
C ILE A 26 -7.17 6.62 9.14
N ASP A 27 -7.09 7.87 8.70
CA ASP A 27 -7.88 8.35 7.55
C ASP A 27 -7.36 7.76 6.23
N ASP A 28 -8.26 7.53 5.28
CA ASP A 28 -7.92 7.01 3.95
C ASP A 28 -7.04 8.00 3.14
N ASP A 29 -7.24 9.30 3.37
CA ASP A 29 -6.56 10.40 2.67
C ASP A 29 -5.43 11.06 3.47
N ALA A 30 -5.26 10.67 4.74
CA ALA A 30 -4.20 11.19 5.60
C ALA A 30 -2.81 10.87 5.03
N PRO A 31 -1.86 11.82 5.09
CA PRO A 31 -0.47 11.54 4.73
C PRO A 31 0.18 10.58 5.71
N LEU A 32 0.79 9.49 5.23
CA LEU A 32 1.43 8.49 6.10
C LEU A 32 2.70 9.02 6.78
N PHE A 33 3.50 9.82 6.08
CA PHE A 33 4.80 10.31 6.56
C PHE A 33 4.79 11.76 7.08
N SER A 34 3.62 12.32 7.37
CA SER A 34 3.51 13.67 7.93
C SER A 34 2.96 13.61 9.34
N THR A 35 3.37 14.57 10.18
CA THR A 35 2.89 14.72 11.56
C THR A 35 1.40 15.03 11.64
N ASP A 36 0.81 15.59 10.58
CA ASP A 36 -0.64 15.80 10.43
C ASP A 36 -1.40 14.51 10.05
N GLY A 37 -0.71 13.38 9.89
CA GLY A 37 -1.28 12.06 9.65
C GLY A 37 -0.68 11.00 10.57
N VAL A 38 -0.22 9.87 10.03
CA VAL A 38 0.30 8.76 10.85
C VAL A 38 1.68 9.08 11.45
N GLY A 39 2.45 9.96 10.81
CA GLY A 39 3.74 10.41 11.34
C GLY A 39 4.88 9.41 11.18
N LEU A 40 4.81 8.51 10.20
CA LEU A 40 5.81 7.48 9.95
C LEU A 40 7.16 8.08 9.53
N ASP A 41 8.24 7.44 9.96
CA ASP A 41 9.58 7.81 9.56
C ASP A 41 10.05 7.10 8.28
N SER A 42 11.30 7.36 7.88
CA SER A 42 11.90 6.76 6.69
C SER A 42 12.21 5.26 6.81
N ILE A 43 12.39 4.75 8.04
CA ILE A 43 12.62 3.33 8.33
C ILE A 43 11.29 2.58 8.21
N ASP A 44 10.24 3.13 8.80
CA ASP A 44 8.86 2.61 8.71
C ASP A 44 8.41 2.53 7.24
N ALA A 45 8.70 3.57 6.45
CA ALA A 45 8.41 3.62 5.02
C ALA A 45 9.02 2.43 4.25
N LEU A 46 10.25 2.07 4.60
CA LEU A 46 10.97 0.96 3.98
C LEU A 46 10.36 -0.37 4.40
N GLU A 47 10.07 -0.54 5.69
CA GLU A 47 9.45 -1.74 6.23
C GLU A 47 8.09 -2.01 5.61
N ILE A 48 7.19 -1.03 5.62
CA ILE A 48 5.87 -1.20 5.01
C ILE A 48 5.97 -1.46 3.50
N GLY A 49 6.93 -0.83 2.82
CA GLY A 49 7.20 -1.10 1.41
C GLY A 49 7.59 -2.55 1.14
N ILE A 50 8.40 -3.16 2.01
CA ILE A 50 8.78 -4.57 1.91
C ILE A 50 7.60 -5.49 2.22
N VAL A 51 6.84 -5.19 3.26
CA VAL A 51 5.66 -5.98 3.68
C VAL A 51 4.59 -5.97 2.59
N LEU A 52 4.26 -4.82 2.02
CA LEU A 52 3.29 -4.70 0.94
C LEU A 52 3.70 -5.45 -0.32
N ARG A 53 4.98 -5.38 -0.71
CA ARG A 53 5.51 -6.16 -1.84
C ARG A 53 5.34 -7.66 -1.63
N LYS A 54 5.60 -8.16 -0.42
CA LYS A 54 5.46 -9.58 -0.08
C LYS A 54 4.00 -10.01 0.01
N HIS A 55 3.16 -9.23 0.70
CA HIS A 55 1.76 -9.59 0.98
C HIS A 55 0.87 -9.46 -0.27
N PHE A 56 1.08 -8.43 -1.08
CA PHE A 56 0.26 -8.15 -2.26
C PHE A 56 0.94 -8.48 -3.58
N ALA A 57 2.13 -9.12 -3.54
CA ALA A 57 2.94 -9.44 -4.72
C ALA A 57 3.19 -8.23 -5.63
N LEU A 58 3.39 -7.04 -5.04
CA LEU A 58 3.54 -5.79 -5.79
C LEU A 58 4.95 -5.66 -6.38
N THR A 59 5.01 -5.17 -7.61
CA THR A 59 6.25 -4.69 -8.22
C THR A 59 6.31 -3.18 -8.06
N ILE A 60 7.15 -2.70 -7.16
CA ILE A 60 7.37 -1.27 -6.92
C ILE A 60 8.80 -0.93 -7.31
N GLU A 61 8.97 -0.08 -8.31
CA GLU A 61 10.29 0.40 -8.73
C GLU A 61 10.89 1.30 -7.64
N ALA A 62 12.13 1.03 -7.20
CA ALA A 62 12.73 1.76 -6.07
C ALA A 62 13.09 3.23 -6.37
N ASN A 63 13.17 3.61 -7.65
CA ASN A 63 13.68 4.92 -8.10
C ASN A 63 12.71 5.67 -9.03
N GLY A 64 11.44 5.26 -9.09
CA GLY A 64 10.45 6.04 -9.85
C GLY A 64 10.05 7.28 -9.06
N GLU A 65 10.00 8.45 -9.70
CA GLU A 65 9.45 9.68 -9.08
C GLU A 65 8.05 9.45 -8.47
N ARG A 66 7.27 8.56 -9.11
CA ARG A 66 5.92 8.13 -8.69
C ARG A 66 5.89 7.24 -7.45
N THR A 67 7.01 6.68 -7.02
CA THR A 67 7.06 5.80 -5.83
C THR A 67 6.62 6.57 -4.59
N ARG A 68 7.03 7.83 -4.46
CA ARG A 68 6.61 8.68 -3.34
C ARG A 68 5.11 8.95 -3.35
N ASP A 69 4.52 9.10 -4.53
CA ASP A 69 3.07 9.34 -4.67
C ASP A 69 2.25 8.12 -4.26
N HIS A 70 2.73 6.91 -4.57
CA HIS A 70 2.04 5.68 -4.19
C HIS A 70 1.96 5.46 -2.68
N PHE A 71 2.98 5.89 -1.93
CA PHE A 71 3.03 5.76 -0.47
C PHE A 71 2.50 7.00 0.27
N ARG A 72 1.77 7.90 -0.41
CA ARG A 72 1.23 9.10 0.22
C ARG A 72 0.18 8.79 1.29
N SER A 73 -0.82 7.98 0.95
CA SER A 73 -1.98 7.66 1.81
C SER A 73 -2.48 6.24 1.58
N ILE A 74 -3.45 5.80 2.39
CA ILE A 74 -4.09 4.48 2.20
C ILE A 74 -4.79 4.41 0.84
N ASN A 75 -5.43 5.50 0.40
CA ASN A 75 -6.05 5.57 -0.93
C ASN A 75 -5.05 5.34 -2.07
N THR A 76 -3.85 5.93 -2.00
CA THR A 76 -2.84 5.75 -3.07
C THR A 76 -2.25 4.34 -3.07
N LEU A 77 -2.10 3.72 -1.90
CA LEU A 77 -1.68 2.33 -1.76
C LEU A 77 -2.74 1.35 -2.28
N ALA A 78 -4.01 1.57 -1.94
CA ALA A 78 -5.12 0.76 -2.44
C ALA A 78 -5.20 0.83 -3.97
N ALA A 79 -5.14 2.04 -4.53
CA ALA A 79 -5.15 2.24 -5.99
C ALA A 79 -3.98 1.54 -6.69
N LEU A 80 -2.77 1.55 -6.09
CA LEU A 80 -1.62 0.81 -6.60
C LEU A 80 -1.90 -0.70 -6.64
N ILE A 81 -2.43 -1.26 -5.55
CA ILE A 81 -2.74 -2.69 -5.46
C ILE A 81 -3.82 -3.08 -6.46
N GLU A 82 -4.89 -2.30 -6.58
CA GLU A 82 -5.97 -2.56 -7.54
C GLU A 82 -5.47 -2.51 -8.99
N THR A 83 -4.60 -1.56 -9.31
CA THR A 83 -3.97 -1.44 -10.63
C THR A 83 -3.10 -2.67 -10.93
N GLN A 84 -2.29 -3.11 -9.99
CA GLN A 84 -1.42 -4.27 -10.13
C GLN A 84 -2.22 -5.59 -10.20
N ARG A 85 -3.26 -5.74 -9.38
CA ARG A 85 -4.18 -6.90 -9.44
C ARG A 85 -4.90 -6.98 -10.78
N SER A 86 -5.38 -5.85 -11.31
CA SER A 86 -6.02 -5.78 -12.63
C SER A 86 -5.05 -6.13 -13.77
N THR A 87 -3.77 -5.75 -13.61
CA THR A 87 -2.72 -6.06 -14.59
C THR A 87 -2.31 -7.54 -14.54
N HIS A 88 -2.33 -8.16 -13.35
CA HIS A 88 -2.02 -9.58 -13.19
C HIS A 88 -3.14 -10.50 -13.71
N ASP A 89 -4.41 -10.08 -13.60
CA ASP A 89 -5.56 -10.86 -14.09
C ASP A 89 -5.75 -10.73 -15.62
N GLY A 90 -5.26 -9.63 -16.21
CA GLY A 90 -5.30 -9.41 -17.67
C GLY A 90 -4.23 -10.14 -18.50
N VAL A 91 -3.20 -10.70 -17.87
CA VAL A 91 -2.07 -11.39 -18.54
C VAL A 91 -2.23 -12.92 -18.55
N ALA A 92 -3.41 -13.45 -18.20
CA ALA A 92 -3.74 -14.88 -18.40
C ALA A 92 -4.54 -15.16 -19.69
N ALA A 93 -4.85 -14.15 -20.52
CA ALA A 93 -5.83 -14.28 -21.61
C ALA A 93 -5.28 -14.20 -23.06
N THR A 94 -3.96 -14.18 -23.32
CA THR A 94 -3.43 -14.00 -24.71
C THR A 94 -2.31 -14.95 -25.14
N THR A 95 -2.36 -16.23 -24.75
CA THR A 95 -1.56 -17.25 -25.45
C THR A 95 -2.37 -18.49 -25.76
N LYS A 96 -3.43 -18.30 -26.55
CA LYS A 96 -4.03 -19.36 -27.36
C LYS A 96 -4.33 -18.79 -28.75
N THR A 97 -3.82 -19.50 -29.76
CA THR A 97 -4.10 -19.38 -31.22
C THR A 97 -3.07 -18.57 -32.02
N ALA A 98 -2.02 -19.23 -32.50
CA ALA A 98 -1.91 -19.74 -33.88
C ALA A 98 -0.55 -20.41 -34.09
#